data_AF-A0A818TLC4-F1
#
_entry.id   AF-A0A818TLC4-F1
#
_cell.length_a   1.000
_cell.length_b   1.000
_cell.length_c   1.000
_cell.angle_alpha   90.00
_cell.angle_beta   90.00
_cell.angle_gamma   90.00
#
_symmetry.space_group_name_H-M   'P 1'
#
loop_
_entity.id
_entity.type
_entity.pdbx_description
1 polymer ?
#
loop_
_entity_poly.entity_id
_entity_poly.type
_entity_poly.pdbx_seq_one_letter_code
_entity_poly.pdbx_strand_id
1 'polypeptide(L)'
;MSSVLNSDTSNLHQRNIDYGIDTNVTRLLKTENITSSVGGAPTTEDDEMEPLPSQPSGAHIIFEQSSIQNFTRYTDQLLSNFDPRWRNWIIRGIFSFIMLIGFAKLIELGPLVVSLVILLIQIKCFQEIINLGYVVYKSHNLPWFRTLSWYFLFTSNYWLYGESLIHHFGFLMNKNNFLQPLVTYHRMIGFLLYTSGFVGFVLSLKKTYYLKQFTLFGYTHITLMILVTSSHQMIQNICEGMIWFLFPVSLIICNDIMAYMFGFFFGRTRLTKLSPKKTWEGFIGGGISTLIFGFIFAGVLCNYQSFVCPLEYNEEIMGLAISCKPLSLFQKTTYLMPKPFTFFKRTFELYPFQLHSLTLSLFASSIGPFGGFFASGFKRAFRIKDFAATIPGHGGFMDRFDCQIIMALFTNVYIATFARIASPHKILQQVLELTPEKRDEFLRLLRNHLKE
;
A
#
# COMPACT_ATOMS: atom_id res chain seq x y z
N MET A 1 -15.58 -4.71 61.90
CA MET A 1 -15.14 -4.58 63.30
C MET A 1 -13.79 -5.28 63.38
N SER A 2 -12.72 -4.53 63.65
CA SER A 2 -11.47 -4.92 64.35
C SER A 2 -11.12 -6.42 64.42
N SER A 3 -9.91 -6.92 64.16
CA SER A 3 -8.53 -6.41 64.11
C SER A 3 -7.61 -7.65 64.20
N VAL A 4 -6.28 -7.47 64.08
CA VAL A 4 -5.21 -8.28 64.73
C VAL A 4 -4.55 -9.45 63.96
N LEU A 5 -3.32 -9.13 63.49
CA LEU A 5 -1.99 -9.77 63.65
C LEU A 5 -1.56 -11.07 62.91
N ASN A 6 -0.54 -10.86 62.06
CA ASN A 6 0.78 -11.51 61.92
C ASN A 6 0.92 -13.05 61.82
N SER A 7 1.56 -13.52 60.74
CA SER A 7 3.00 -13.88 60.74
C SER A 7 3.56 -14.18 59.33
N ASP A 8 4.89 -13.96 59.21
CA ASP A 8 5.88 -14.45 58.24
C ASP A 8 6.27 -13.65 56.97
N THR A 9 7.49 -13.11 57.10
CA THR A 9 8.36 -12.39 56.18
C THR A 9 9.45 -13.28 55.58
N SER A 10 9.84 -13.09 54.31
CA SER A 10 11.25 -13.08 53.89
C SER A 10 11.49 -12.56 52.46
N ASN A 11 12.61 -11.81 52.31
CA ASN A 11 13.37 -11.43 51.11
C ASN A 11 12.78 -10.36 50.16
N LEU A 12 13.46 -9.28 49.74
CA LEU A 12 14.88 -8.95 49.61
C LEU A 12 15.07 -7.42 49.73
N HIS A 13 16.15 -6.98 50.39
CA HIS A 13 16.45 -5.57 50.67
C HIS A 13 17.56 -5.00 49.75
N GLN A 14 17.31 -3.76 49.33
CA GLN A 14 18.16 -2.74 48.72
C GLN A 14 19.43 -2.40 49.51
N ARG A 15 20.56 -2.11 48.83
CA ARG A 15 21.64 -1.22 49.33
C ARG A 15 22.37 -0.48 48.20
N ASN A 16 22.40 0.86 48.30
CA ASN A 16 23.39 1.80 47.72
C ASN A 16 24.66 1.78 48.58
N ILE A 17 25.89 2.00 48.04
CA ILE A 17 27.03 2.71 48.69
C ILE A 17 27.99 3.33 47.63
N ASP A 18 28.53 4.49 48.03
CA ASP A 18 29.41 5.54 47.50
C ASP A 18 30.65 5.26 46.62
N TYR A 19 31.01 6.31 45.85
CA TYR A 19 32.29 6.53 45.19
C TYR A 19 33.31 7.20 46.14
N GLY A 20 34.42 6.52 46.42
CA GLY A 20 35.59 7.07 47.10
C GLY A 20 36.71 7.43 46.12
N ILE A 21 37.25 8.64 46.27
CA ILE A 21 38.46 9.14 45.61
C ILE A 21 39.66 8.67 46.44
N ASP A 22 40.71 8.14 45.80
CA ASP A 22 42.05 8.21 46.36
C ASP A 22 43.14 8.35 45.28
N THR A 23 43.98 9.35 45.52
CA THR A 23 45.11 9.86 44.76
C THR A 23 46.39 9.05 44.99
N ASN A 24 47.17 8.77 43.93
CA ASN A 24 48.64 8.80 44.02
C ASN A 24 49.33 8.95 42.64
N VAL A 25 49.76 10.19 42.39
CA VAL A 25 51.11 10.61 41.96
C VAL A 25 51.73 10.01 40.68
N THR A 26 51.59 10.78 39.60
CA THR A 26 52.66 11.40 38.79
C THR A 26 53.99 10.64 38.61
N ARG A 27 54.32 10.26 37.37
CA ARG A 27 55.67 10.47 36.78
C ARG A 27 55.75 10.15 35.27
N LEU A 28 56.16 11.18 34.52
CA LEU A 28 57.14 11.17 33.41
C LEU A 28 56.71 10.70 32.01
N LEU A 29 56.36 11.71 31.21
CA LEU A 29 56.92 12.00 29.88
C LEU A 29 58.13 11.14 29.46
N LYS A 30 58.02 10.43 28.32
CA LYS A 30 58.80 10.66 27.08
C LYS A 30 58.76 9.44 26.13
N THR A 31 58.49 9.75 24.86
CA THR A 31 59.07 9.19 23.62
C THR A 31 59.74 7.83 23.66
N GLU A 32 59.32 6.91 22.76
CA GLU A 32 60.18 6.38 21.68
C GLU A 32 59.38 5.54 20.66
N ASN A 33 59.64 5.81 19.38
CA ASN A 33 59.34 4.93 18.25
C ASN A 33 60.30 3.73 18.29
N ILE A 34 59.87 2.54 17.87
CA ILE A 34 60.59 1.62 16.95
C ILE A 34 59.72 0.40 16.60
N THR A 35 59.82 0.03 15.33
CA THR A 35 59.22 -1.06 14.56
C THR A 35 59.55 -2.49 15.02
N SER A 36 58.60 -3.43 14.95
CA SER A 36 58.77 -4.74 14.27
C SER A 36 57.52 -5.63 14.34
N SER A 37 57.17 -6.22 13.20
CA SER A 37 56.11 -7.21 12.95
C SER A 37 56.36 -8.59 13.57
N VAL A 38 55.33 -9.24 14.15
CA VAL A 38 54.97 -10.68 13.99
C VAL A 38 53.49 -10.84 14.38
N GLY A 39 52.71 -11.54 13.56
CA GLY A 39 51.25 -11.63 13.65
C GLY A 39 50.66 -12.68 14.61
N GLY A 40 49.34 -12.58 14.83
CA GLY A 40 48.53 -13.61 15.49
C GLY A 40 47.10 -13.19 15.88
N ALA A 41 46.16 -13.35 14.94
CA ALA A 41 44.72 -13.68 15.10
C ALA A 41 43.73 -12.66 15.74
N PRO A 42 42.43 -12.71 15.35
CA PRO A 42 41.63 -11.53 15.03
C PRO A 42 40.74 -11.05 16.17
N THR A 43 40.73 -9.74 16.40
CA THR A 43 39.68 -9.05 17.15
C THR A 43 38.59 -8.60 16.18
N THR A 44 37.35 -8.92 16.53
CA THR A 44 36.11 -8.39 15.97
C THR A 44 36.21 -6.88 15.76
N GLU A 45 36.34 -6.46 14.51
CA GLU A 45 36.02 -5.09 14.11
C GLU A 45 34.50 -4.96 14.19
N ASP A 46 34.04 -4.20 15.18
CA ASP A 46 32.75 -3.56 15.13
C ASP A 46 32.70 -2.74 13.82
N ASP A 47 31.77 -3.11 12.93
CA ASP A 47 31.43 -2.35 11.72
C ASP A 47 30.94 -0.95 12.14
N GLU A 48 31.87 -0.04 12.43
CA GLU A 48 31.59 1.39 12.49
C GLU A 48 31.11 1.81 11.10
N MET A 49 29.79 2.03 11.02
CA MET A 49 29.12 2.50 9.82
C MET A 49 29.73 3.84 9.41
N GLU A 50 30.58 3.80 8.39
CA GLU A 50 31.20 4.97 7.76
C GLU A 50 30.13 6.06 7.54
N PRO A 51 30.36 7.31 7.99
CA PRO A 51 29.40 8.37 7.77
C PRO A 51 29.21 8.58 6.27
N LEU A 52 27.97 8.39 5.81
CA LEU A 52 27.57 8.60 4.42
C LEU A 52 28.16 9.91 3.89
N PRO A 53 28.83 9.90 2.72
CA PRO A 53 29.39 11.12 2.14
C PRO A 53 28.27 12.16 2.00
N SER A 54 28.59 13.40 2.38
CA SER A 54 27.74 14.56 2.13
C SER A 54 27.32 14.57 0.67
N GLN A 55 26.02 14.80 0.42
CA GLN A 55 25.47 14.94 -0.93
C GLN A 55 26.40 15.80 -1.79
N PRO A 56 26.70 15.40 -3.04
CA PRO A 56 27.22 16.37 -3.98
C PRO A 56 26.14 17.44 -4.17
N SER A 57 26.45 18.65 -3.72
CA SER A 57 25.72 19.86 -4.07
C SER A 57 25.52 19.87 -5.60
N GLY A 58 24.27 19.78 -6.04
CA GLY A 58 23.93 19.96 -7.45
C GLY A 58 24.15 18.75 -8.35
N ALA A 59 23.55 17.60 -8.04
CA ALA A 59 23.19 16.66 -9.09
C ALA A 59 22.01 17.25 -9.89
N HIS A 60 22.31 18.11 -10.87
CA HIS A 60 21.37 18.44 -11.93
C HIS A 60 21.08 17.16 -12.72
N ILE A 61 20.04 16.45 -12.31
CA ILE A 61 19.37 15.47 -13.15
C ILE A 61 18.84 16.28 -14.33
N ILE A 62 19.46 16.12 -15.51
CA ILE A 62 18.95 16.65 -16.76
C ILE A 62 17.64 15.89 -17.02
N PHE A 63 16.54 16.45 -16.52
CA PHE A 63 15.20 16.02 -16.90
C PHE A 63 14.93 16.57 -18.30
N GLU A 64 14.59 15.67 -19.20
CA GLU A 64 13.91 15.97 -20.45
C GLU A 64 12.72 16.92 -20.16
N GLN A 65 12.67 18.03 -20.88
CA GLN A 65 11.75 19.16 -20.65
C GLN A 65 10.29 18.71 -20.79
N SER A 66 9.66 18.31 -19.68
CA SER A 66 8.25 17.90 -19.70
C SER A 66 7.33 19.13 -19.77
N SER A 67 6.24 19.03 -20.52
CA SER A 67 5.18 20.05 -20.61
C SER A 67 4.68 20.52 -19.23
N ILE A 68 4.68 19.60 -18.26
CA ILE A 68 4.32 19.82 -16.86
C ILE A 68 5.29 20.76 -16.14
N GLN A 69 6.60 20.66 -16.40
CA GLN A 69 7.60 21.57 -15.82
C GLN A 69 7.48 22.99 -16.38
N ASN A 70 7.17 23.13 -17.67
CA ASN A 70 6.92 24.43 -18.29
C ASN A 70 5.66 25.09 -17.73
N PHE A 71 4.57 24.33 -17.58
CA PHE A 71 3.35 24.81 -16.93
C PHE A 71 3.61 25.28 -15.50
N THR A 72 4.38 24.50 -14.73
CA THR A 72 4.72 24.85 -13.34
C THR A 72 5.51 26.16 -13.26
N ARG A 73 6.52 26.35 -14.12
CA ARG A 73 7.29 27.59 -14.18
C ARG A 73 6.43 28.80 -14.54
N TYR A 74 5.50 28.62 -15.49
CA TYR A 74 4.56 29.68 -15.87
C TYR A 74 3.61 30.04 -14.73
N THR A 75 3.05 29.05 -14.04
CA THR A 75 2.23 29.29 -12.84
C THR A 75 3.04 29.94 -11.72
N ASP A 76 4.29 29.52 -11.51
CA ASP A 76 5.18 30.10 -10.49
C ASP A 76 5.52 31.56 -10.79
N GLN A 77 5.70 31.92 -12.06
CA GLN A 77 5.90 33.31 -12.47
C GLN A 77 4.67 34.18 -12.21
N LEU A 78 3.47 33.68 -12.54
CA LEU A 78 2.20 34.38 -12.29
C LEU A 78 1.90 34.55 -10.79
N LEU A 79 2.31 33.60 -9.96
CA LEU A 79 2.06 33.58 -8.51
C LEU A 79 3.21 34.15 -7.67
N SER A 80 4.20 34.79 -8.30
CA SER A 80 5.39 35.34 -7.64
C SER A 80 5.07 36.40 -6.58
N ASN A 81 3.98 37.16 -6.77
CA ASN A 81 3.53 38.23 -5.87
C ASN A 81 2.79 37.74 -4.61
N PHE A 82 2.46 36.45 -4.52
CA PHE A 82 1.77 35.89 -3.35
C PHE A 82 2.75 35.33 -2.32
N ASP A 83 2.35 35.41 -1.04
CA ASP A 83 3.07 34.74 0.06
C ASP A 83 3.32 33.26 -0.28
N PRO A 84 4.55 32.74 -0.10
CA PRO A 84 4.90 31.34 -0.38
C PRO A 84 3.92 30.32 0.22
N ARG A 85 3.25 30.63 1.32
CA ARG A 85 2.21 29.77 1.89
C ARG A 85 0.99 29.62 0.97
N TRP A 86 0.49 30.73 0.44
CA TRP A 86 -0.69 30.77 -0.45
C TRP A 86 -0.35 30.28 -1.85
N ARG A 87 0.85 30.58 -2.35
CA ARG A 87 1.35 30.02 -3.63
C ARG A 87 1.32 28.50 -3.64
N ASN A 88 1.87 27.86 -2.59
CA ASN A 88 1.85 26.41 -2.45
C ASN A 88 0.44 25.83 -2.38
N TRP A 89 -0.49 26.53 -1.72
CA TRP A 89 -1.89 26.12 -1.63
C TRP A 89 -2.56 26.13 -3.01
N ILE A 90 -2.35 27.19 -3.80
CA ILE A 90 -2.93 27.33 -5.15
C ILE A 90 -2.38 26.27 -6.10
N ILE A 91 -1.05 26.07 -6.14
CA ILE A 91 -0.44 25.04 -7.00
C ILE A 91 -0.98 23.65 -6.64
N ARG A 92 -1.09 23.34 -5.34
CA ARG A 92 -1.68 22.08 -4.88
C ARG A 92 -3.13 21.93 -5.31
N GLY A 93 -3.93 23.00 -5.18
CA GLY A 93 -5.32 23.01 -5.61
C GLY A 93 -5.49 22.73 -7.11
N ILE A 94 -4.73 23.41 -7.97
CA ILE A 94 -4.80 23.25 -9.43
C ILE A 94 -4.47 21.80 -9.82
N PHE A 95 -3.33 21.27 -9.37
CA PHE A 95 -2.93 19.90 -9.70
C PHE A 95 -3.87 18.84 -9.10
N SER A 96 -4.45 19.11 -7.92
CA SER A 96 -5.48 18.22 -7.34
C SER A 96 -6.71 18.14 -8.24
N PHE A 97 -7.16 19.27 -8.80
CA PHE A 97 -8.31 19.31 -9.71
C PHE A 97 -8.01 18.59 -11.03
N ILE A 98 -6.81 18.80 -11.59
CA ILE A 98 -6.35 18.09 -12.80
C ILE A 98 -6.33 16.58 -12.57
N MET A 99 -5.75 16.13 -11.44
CA MET A 99 -5.69 14.71 -11.09
C MET A 99 -7.09 14.12 -10.87
N LEU A 100 -8.00 14.87 -10.23
CA LEU A 100 -9.38 14.43 -10.00
C LEU A 100 -10.15 14.27 -11.32
N ILE A 101 -10.05 15.23 -12.24
CA ILE A 101 -10.66 15.13 -13.57
C ILE A 101 -10.07 13.95 -14.36
N GLY A 102 -8.74 13.81 -14.33
CA GLY A 102 -8.06 12.69 -14.99
C GLY A 102 -8.52 11.34 -14.44
N PHE A 103 -8.63 11.21 -13.11
CA PHE A 103 -9.12 10.00 -12.47
C PHE A 103 -10.59 9.70 -12.80
N ALA A 104 -11.45 10.71 -12.81
CA ALA A 104 -12.85 10.57 -13.22
C ALA A 104 -12.97 10.04 -14.67
N LYS A 105 -12.15 10.57 -15.60
CA LYS A 105 -12.09 10.08 -16.98
C LYS A 105 -11.60 8.65 -17.09
N LEU A 106 -10.63 8.23 -16.27
CA LEU A 106 -10.19 6.84 -16.24
C LEU A 106 -11.27 5.88 -15.75
N ILE A 107 -12.10 6.30 -14.79
CA ILE A 107 -13.22 5.49 -14.29
C ILE A 107 -14.28 5.30 -15.37
N GLU A 108 -14.58 6.33 -16.15
CA GLU A 108 -15.52 6.25 -17.28
C GLU A 108 -15.10 5.24 -18.35
N LEU A 109 -13.79 5.00 -18.53
CA LEU A 109 -13.25 4.01 -19.49
C LEU A 109 -13.43 2.55 -19.03
N GLY A 110 -13.85 2.33 -17.78
CA GLY A 110 -14.23 1.02 -17.25
C GLY A 110 -13.13 0.28 -16.48
N PRO A 111 -13.49 -0.85 -15.85
CA PRO A 111 -12.66 -1.55 -14.86
C PRO A 111 -11.36 -2.14 -15.42
N LEU A 112 -11.35 -2.56 -16.69
CA LEU A 112 -10.14 -3.09 -17.33
C LEU A 112 -9.08 -2.00 -17.51
N VAL A 113 -9.47 -0.81 -17.95
CA VAL A 113 -8.56 0.32 -18.15
C VAL A 113 -7.99 0.77 -16.81
N VAL A 114 -8.84 0.86 -15.77
CA VAL A 114 -8.39 1.17 -14.42
C VAL A 114 -7.39 0.13 -13.91
N SER A 115 -7.65 -1.17 -14.13
CA SER A 115 -6.74 -2.25 -13.76
C SER A 115 -5.37 -2.13 -14.47
N LEU A 116 -5.37 -1.80 -15.77
CA LEU A 116 -4.14 -1.56 -16.51
C LEU A 116 -3.38 -0.34 -15.97
N VAL A 117 -4.07 0.75 -15.64
CA VAL A 117 -3.45 1.93 -15.03
C VAL A 117 -2.82 1.59 -13.68
N ILE A 118 -3.47 0.77 -12.86
CA ILE A 118 -2.92 0.32 -11.57
C ILE A 118 -1.62 -0.44 -11.78
N LEU A 119 -1.56 -1.34 -12.77
CA LEU A 119 -0.34 -2.06 -13.13
C LEU A 119 0.78 -1.10 -13.57
N LEU A 120 0.45 -0.09 -14.38
CA LEU A 120 1.42 0.93 -14.80
C LEU A 120 1.94 1.77 -13.61
N ILE A 121 1.05 2.17 -12.70
CA ILE A 121 1.41 2.90 -11.48
C ILE A 121 2.31 2.04 -10.60
N GLN A 122 2.00 0.76 -10.42
CA GLN A 122 2.85 -0.18 -9.68
C GLN A 122 4.26 -0.26 -10.28
N ILE A 123 4.37 -0.40 -11.60
CA ILE A 123 5.68 -0.40 -12.29
C ILE A 123 6.44 0.90 -12.03
N LYS A 124 5.76 2.05 -12.05
CA LYS A 124 6.38 3.36 -11.75
C LYS A 124 6.80 3.49 -10.28
N CYS A 125 5.97 3.09 -9.33
CA CYS A 125 6.33 3.07 -7.90
C CYS A 125 7.53 2.15 -7.66
N PHE A 126 7.56 0.96 -8.26
CA PHE A 126 8.69 0.05 -8.15
C PHE A 126 9.97 0.67 -8.72
N GLN A 127 9.89 1.32 -9.88
CA GLN A 127 11.01 2.05 -10.47
C GLN A 127 11.53 3.15 -9.53
N GLU A 128 10.66 3.95 -8.91
CA GLU A 128 11.05 5.01 -7.96
C GLU A 128 11.78 4.42 -6.74
N ILE A 129 11.25 3.35 -6.14
CA ILE A 129 11.83 2.70 -4.95
C ILE A 129 13.18 2.03 -5.28
N ILE A 130 13.26 1.25 -6.36
CA ILE A 130 14.51 0.57 -6.75
C ILE A 130 15.60 1.57 -7.13
N ASN A 131 15.25 2.66 -7.83
CA ASN A 131 16.21 3.70 -8.15
C ASN A 131 16.75 4.40 -6.91
N LEU A 132 15.91 4.62 -5.89
CA LEU A 132 16.36 5.17 -4.62
C LEU A 132 17.35 4.23 -3.92
N GLY A 133 17.02 2.94 -3.82
CA GLY A 133 17.95 1.93 -3.30
C GLY A 133 19.27 1.96 -4.07
N TYR A 134 19.22 2.00 -5.39
CA TYR A 134 20.43 2.08 -6.21
C TYR A 134 21.25 3.33 -5.93
N VAL A 135 20.64 4.53 -5.86
CA VAL A 135 21.37 5.79 -5.59
C VAL A 135 22.10 5.73 -4.25
N VAL A 136 21.48 5.13 -3.23
CA VAL A 136 22.08 4.97 -1.90
C VAL A 136 23.29 4.01 -1.94
N TYR A 137 23.23 2.96 -2.76
CA TYR A 137 24.30 1.95 -2.88
C TYR A 137 25.24 2.15 -4.08
N LYS A 138 25.08 3.22 -4.87
CA LYS A 138 25.70 3.46 -6.19
C LYS A 138 27.22 3.57 -6.16
N SER A 139 27.84 3.77 -5.00
CA SER A 139 29.30 3.90 -4.87
C SER A 139 30.10 2.65 -5.28
N HIS A 140 29.48 1.52 -5.64
CA HIS A 140 30.15 0.22 -5.71
C HIS A 140 30.02 -0.55 -7.05
N ASN A 141 29.51 0.04 -8.14
CA ASN A 141 29.42 -0.58 -9.48
C ASN A 141 28.94 -2.06 -9.47
N LEU A 142 27.78 -2.31 -8.86
CA LEU A 142 27.18 -3.64 -8.75
C LEU A 142 26.67 -4.13 -10.12
N PRO A 143 27.14 -5.27 -10.64
CA PRO A 143 26.70 -5.80 -11.93
C PRO A 143 25.30 -6.40 -11.84
N TRP A 144 24.52 -6.34 -12.92
CA TRP A 144 23.24 -7.05 -13.13
C TRP A 144 22.09 -6.77 -12.15
N PHE A 145 22.31 -6.03 -11.06
CA PHE A 145 21.29 -5.79 -10.03
C PHE A 145 20.00 -5.22 -10.60
N ARG A 146 20.09 -4.17 -11.44
CA ARG A 146 18.90 -3.54 -12.04
C ARG A 146 18.10 -4.56 -12.87
N THR A 147 18.78 -5.29 -13.74
CA THR A 147 18.17 -6.32 -14.59
C THR A 147 17.49 -7.39 -13.76
N LEU A 148 18.13 -7.83 -12.68
CA LEU A 148 17.61 -8.85 -11.79
C LEU A 148 16.39 -8.35 -10.99
N SER A 149 16.37 -7.11 -10.52
CA SER A 149 15.19 -6.53 -9.86
C SER A 149 13.99 -6.43 -10.81
N TRP A 150 14.22 -6.02 -12.06
CA TRP A 150 13.17 -6.03 -13.09
C TRP A 150 12.70 -7.44 -13.42
N TYR A 151 13.61 -8.41 -13.48
CA TYR A 151 13.27 -9.81 -13.66
C TYR A 151 12.31 -10.30 -12.57
N PHE A 152 12.64 -10.06 -11.29
CA PHE A 152 11.76 -10.45 -10.19
C PHE A 152 10.42 -9.71 -10.22
N LEU A 153 10.38 -8.45 -10.65
CA LEU A 153 9.11 -7.74 -10.88
C LEU A 153 8.24 -8.49 -11.89
N PHE A 154 8.75 -8.80 -13.07
CA PHE A 154 7.96 -9.50 -14.10
C PHE A 154 7.55 -10.90 -13.64
N THR A 155 8.42 -11.63 -12.96
CA THR A 155 8.13 -12.96 -12.41
C THR A 155 7.03 -12.90 -11.34
N SER A 156 7.08 -11.96 -10.40
CA SER A 156 6.04 -11.77 -9.38
C SER A 156 4.72 -11.34 -10.00
N ASN A 157 4.75 -10.46 -11.01
CA ASN A 157 3.55 -10.07 -11.73
C ASN A 157 2.94 -11.27 -12.48
N TYR A 158 3.76 -12.04 -13.19
CA TYR A 158 3.30 -13.26 -13.88
C TYR A 158 2.59 -14.17 -12.88
N TRP A 159 3.23 -14.53 -11.77
CA TRP A 159 2.64 -15.41 -10.76
C TRP A 159 1.27 -14.92 -10.28
N LEU A 160 1.20 -13.70 -9.74
CA LEU A 160 -0.02 -13.18 -9.09
C LEU A 160 -1.09 -12.79 -10.11
N TYR A 161 -0.75 -11.99 -11.12
CA TYR A 161 -1.73 -11.53 -12.12
C TYR A 161 -2.17 -12.64 -13.06
N GLY A 162 -1.28 -13.57 -13.40
CA GLY A 162 -1.64 -14.74 -14.20
C GLY A 162 -2.70 -15.59 -13.50
N GLU A 163 -2.59 -15.81 -12.18
CA GLU A 163 -3.62 -16.55 -11.43
C GLU A 163 -4.97 -15.82 -11.42
N SER A 164 -4.97 -14.50 -11.25
CA SER A 164 -6.20 -13.69 -11.35
C SER A 164 -6.83 -13.74 -12.74
N LEU A 165 -6.02 -13.60 -13.79
CA LEU A 165 -6.47 -13.66 -15.18
C LEU A 165 -7.04 -15.02 -15.53
N ILE A 166 -6.39 -16.11 -15.08
CA ILE A 166 -6.90 -17.47 -15.28
C ILE A 166 -8.23 -17.66 -14.54
N HIS A 167 -8.36 -17.14 -13.32
CA HIS A 167 -9.61 -17.24 -12.56
C HIS A 167 -10.78 -16.52 -13.24
N HIS A 168 -10.56 -15.33 -13.81
CA HIS A 168 -11.63 -14.53 -14.43
C HIS A 168 -11.85 -14.81 -15.92
N PHE A 169 -10.80 -15.22 -16.65
CA PHE A 169 -10.77 -15.34 -18.10
C PHE A 169 -10.26 -16.70 -18.60
N GLY A 170 -10.10 -17.69 -17.72
CA GLY A 170 -9.51 -19.00 -18.05
C GLY A 170 -10.20 -19.69 -19.23
N PHE A 171 -11.53 -19.60 -19.32
CA PHE A 171 -12.29 -20.16 -20.44
C PHE A 171 -11.93 -19.52 -21.79
N LEU A 172 -11.78 -18.19 -21.84
CA LEU A 172 -11.38 -17.46 -23.05
C LEU A 172 -9.96 -17.86 -23.48
N MET A 173 -9.05 -17.97 -22.51
CA MET A 173 -7.65 -18.30 -22.78
C MET A 173 -7.47 -19.76 -23.22
N ASN A 174 -8.29 -20.68 -22.73
CA ASN A 174 -8.20 -22.11 -23.06
C ASN A 174 -8.70 -22.44 -24.48
N LYS A 175 -9.43 -21.52 -25.14
CA LYS A 175 -9.82 -21.68 -26.56
C LYS A 175 -8.65 -21.51 -27.53
N ASN A 176 -7.57 -20.83 -27.12
CA ASN A 176 -6.41 -20.60 -27.97
C ASN A 176 -5.30 -21.63 -27.68
N ASN A 177 -4.96 -22.45 -28.67
CA ASN A 177 -3.90 -23.48 -28.57
C ASN A 177 -2.54 -22.91 -28.12
N PHE A 178 -2.23 -21.65 -28.42
CA PHE A 178 -0.98 -21.01 -28.00
C PHE A 178 -0.94 -20.65 -26.50
N LEU A 179 -2.07 -20.22 -25.93
CA LEU A 179 -2.16 -19.77 -24.54
C LEU A 179 -2.43 -20.93 -23.58
N GLN A 180 -2.98 -22.03 -24.07
CA GLN A 180 -3.33 -23.20 -23.27
C GLN A 180 -2.17 -23.75 -22.42
N PRO A 181 -0.93 -23.91 -22.91
CA PRO A 181 0.19 -24.34 -22.08
C PRO A 181 0.52 -23.34 -20.97
N LEU A 182 0.46 -22.03 -21.26
CA LEU A 182 0.74 -20.98 -20.28
C LEU A 182 -0.29 -20.96 -19.14
N VAL A 183 -1.56 -21.25 -19.45
CA VAL A 183 -2.63 -21.36 -18.45
C VAL A 183 -2.50 -22.63 -17.64
N THR A 184 -2.33 -23.77 -18.32
CA THR A 184 -2.30 -25.09 -17.68
C THR A 184 -1.11 -25.25 -16.75
N TYR A 185 0.07 -24.81 -17.19
CA TYR A 185 1.32 -24.93 -16.45
C TYR A 185 1.74 -23.64 -15.73
N HIS A 186 0.82 -22.69 -15.57
CA HIS A 186 1.07 -21.36 -14.98
C HIS A 186 1.92 -21.39 -13.71
N ARG A 187 1.50 -22.18 -12.71
CA ARG A 187 2.19 -22.30 -11.43
C ARG A 187 3.60 -22.88 -11.58
N MET A 188 3.76 -23.88 -12.44
CA MET A 188 5.07 -24.49 -12.68
C MET A 188 6.01 -23.51 -13.40
N ILE A 189 5.53 -22.82 -14.44
CA ILE A 189 6.30 -21.80 -15.16
C ILE A 189 6.71 -20.68 -14.21
N GLY A 190 5.79 -20.19 -13.38
CA GLY A 190 6.09 -19.15 -12.40
C GLY A 190 7.15 -19.57 -11.37
N PHE A 191 7.09 -20.82 -10.90
CA PHE A 191 8.11 -21.39 -10.01
C PHE A 191 9.48 -21.50 -10.69
N LEU A 192 9.52 -21.98 -11.94
CA LEU A 192 10.75 -22.07 -12.74
C LEU A 192 11.36 -20.69 -13.02
N LEU A 193 10.54 -19.69 -13.32
CA LEU A 193 11.00 -18.30 -13.48
C LEU A 193 11.63 -17.82 -12.16
N TYR A 194 10.95 -17.95 -11.03
CA TYR A 194 11.48 -17.49 -9.75
C TYR A 194 12.82 -18.18 -9.39
N THR A 195 12.88 -19.50 -9.51
CA THR A 195 14.09 -20.28 -9.22
C THR A 195 15.24 -19.91 -10.17
N SER A 196 14.97 -19.67 -11.46
CA SER A 196 16.01 -19.22 -12.39
C SER A 196 16.54 -17.81 -12.05
N GLY A 197 15.68 -16.90 -11.60
CA GLY A 197 16.10 -15.60 -11.06
C GLY A 197 16.94 -15.73 -9.80
N PHE A 198 16.58 -16.65 -8.90
CA PHE A 198 17.36 -16.95 -7.70
C PHE A 198 18.74 -17.52 -8.04
N VAL A 199 18.84 -18.47 -8.96
CA VAL A 199 20.13 -18.97 -9.47
C VAL A 199 20.93 -17.83 -10.11
N GLY A 200 20.28 -16.98 -10.91
CA GLY A 200 20.90 -15.79 -11.51
C GLY A 200 21.46 -14.82 -10.45
N PHE A 201 20.77 -14.63 -9.33
CA PHE A 201 21.27 -13.86 -8.19
C PHE A 201 22.53 -14.49 -7.60
N VAL A 202 22.49 -15.78 -7.30
CA VAL A 202 23.63 -16.51 -6.70
C VAL A 202 24.85 -16.45 -7.62
N LEU A 203 24.67 -16.63 -8.92
CA LEU A 203 25.75 -16.53 -9.92
C LEU A 203 26.30 -15.09 -10.07
N SER A 204 25.52 -14.07 -9.70
CA SER A 204 25.94 -12.67 -9.74
C SER A 204 26.75 -12.24 -8.50
N LEU A 205 26.88 -13.11 -7.48
CA LEU A 205 27.53 -12.77 -6.22
C LEU A 205 29.03 -12.46 -6.40
N LYS A 206 29.48 -11.38 -5.77
CA LYS A 206 30.88 -10.95 -5.75
C LYS A 206 31.38 -10.82 -4.32
N LYS A 207 32.53 -11.43 -4.02
CA LYS A 207 33.11 -11.56 -2.67
C LYS A 207 33.23 -10.24 -1.90
N THR A 208 33.50 -9.15 -2.60
CA THR A 208 33.65 -7.81 -2.00
C THR A 208 32.34 -7.13 -1.60
N TYR A 209 31.19 -7.64 -2.07
CA TYR A 209 29.91 -6.91 -1.99
C TYR A 209 28.75 -7.74 -1.43
N TYR A 210 29.00 -8.86 -0.76
CA TYR A 210 27.94 -9.76 -0.29
C TYR A 210 26.86 -9.05 0.53
N LEU A 211 27.24 -8.33 1.59
CA LEU A 211 26.27 -7.65 2.45
C LEU A 211 25.35 -6.73 1.63
N LYS A 212 25.93 -5.91 0.75
CA LYS A 212 25.19 -4.98 -0.12
C LYS A 212 24.28 -5.72 -1.10
N GLN A 213 24.75 -6.81 -1.72
CA GLN A 213 23.95 -7.62 -2.65
C GLN A 213 22.77 -8.29 -1.93
N PHE A 214 22.97 -8.85 -0.74
CA PHE A 214 21.90 -9.43 0.07
C PHE A 214 20.93 -8.36 0.58
N THR A 215 21.41 -7.19 1.01
CA THR A 215 20.54 -6.06 1.39
C THR A 215 19.67 -5.61 0.22
N LEU A 216 20.23 -5.48 -0.97
CA LEU A 216 19.47 -5.09 -2.17
C LEU A 216 18.50 -6.17 -2.65
N PHE A 217 18.89 -7.44 -2.52
CA PHE A 217 18.02 -8.57 -2.80
C PHE A 217 16.82 -8.56 -1.85
N GLY A 218 17.06 -8.43 -0.54
CA GLY A 218 15.99 -8.29 0.46
C GLY A 218 15.13 -7.06 0.23
N TYR A 219 15.75 -5.92 -0.10
CA TYR A 219 15.05 -4.68 -0.45
C TYR A 219 14.10 -4.86 -1.65
N THR A 220 14.56 -5.55 -2.69
CA THR A 220 13.74 -5.88 -3.87
C THR A 220 12.55 -6.76 -3.46
N HIS A 221 12.77 -7.82 -2.68
CA HIS A 221 11.71 -8.76 -2.30
C HIS A 221 10.67 -8.14 -1.37
N ILE A 222 11.08 -7.33 -0.39
CA ILE A 222 10.15 -6.58 0.48
C ILE A 222 9.32 -5.60 -0.37
N THR A 223 9.97 -4.89 -1.29
CA THR A 223 9.29 -3.96 -2.21
C THR A 223 8.25 -4.69 -3.06
N LEU A 224 8.60 -5.86 -3.62
CA LEU A 224 7.68 -6.68 -4.41
C LEU A 224 6.51 -7.20 -3.56
N MET A 225 6.80 -7.70 -2.36
CA MET A 225 5.80 -8.20 -1.44
C MET A 225 4.77 -7.12 -1.09
N ILE A 226 5.20 -5.88 -0.86
CA ILE A 226 4.30 -4.78 -0.53
C ILE A 226 3.56 -4.27 -1.77
N LEU A 227 4.29 -3.92 -2.85
CA LEU A 227 3.70 -3.26 -4.02
C LEU A 227 2.89 -4.20 -4.89
N VAL A 228 3.44 -5.36 -5.27
CA VAL A 228 2.75 -6.27 -6.21
C VAL A 228 1.54 -6.91 -5.54
N THR A 229 1.64 -7.29 -4.26
CA THR A 229 0.51 -7.84 -3.53
C THR A 229 -0.60 -6.80 -3.37
N SER A 230 -0.28 -5.57 -2.98
CA SER A 230 -1.31 -4.53 -2.81
C SER A 230 -1.98 -4.13 -4.12
N SER A 231 -1.23 -4.00 -5.22
CA SER A 231 -1.81 -3.71 -6.55
C SER A 231 -2.64 -4.88 -7.07
N HIS A 232 -2.23 -6.13 -6.80
CA HIS A 232 -3.02 -7.31 -7.11
C HIS A 232 -4.35 -7.31 -6.34
N GLN A 233 -4.32 -7.08 -5.02
CA GLN A 233 -5.56 -7.01 -4.22
C GLN A 233 -6.47 -5.86 -4.66
N MET A 234 -5.90 -4.74 -5.09
CA MET A 234 -6.70 -3.63 -5.62
C MET A 234 -7.45 -4.01 -6.90
N ILE A 235 -6.83 -4.80 -7.77
CA ILE A 235 -7.46 -5.32 -8.99
C ILE A 235 -8.50 -6.40 -8.67
N GLN A 236 -8.24 -7.27 -7.69
CA GLN A 236 -9.26 -8.21 -7.18
C GLN A 236 -10.50 -7.48 -6.65
N ASN A 237 -10.30 -6.39 -5.92
CA ASN A 237 -11.40 -5.56 -5.42
C ASN A 237 -12.20 -4.94 -6.59
N ILE A 238 -11.54 -4.49 -7.67
CA ILE A 238 -12.20 -4.00 -8.89
C ILE A 238 -13.08 -5.08 -9.51
N CYS A 239 -12.58 -6.33 -9.60
CA CYS A 239 -13.33 -7.44 -10.18
C CYS A 239 -14.61 -7.79 -9.40
N GLU A 240 -14.61 -7.62 -8.08
CA GLU A 240 -15.83 -7.80 -7.25
C GLU A 240 -16.81 -6.62 -7.33
N GLY A 241 -16.41 -5.54 -8.00
CA GLY A 241 -17.22 -4.34 -8.24
C GLY A 241 -16.38 -3.08 -8.10
N MET A 242 -16.50 -2.15 -9.06
CA MET A 242 -15.74 -0.90 -9.07
C MET A 242 -15.91 -0.06 -7.79
N ILE A 243 -17.04 -0.19 -7.08
CA ILE A 243 -17.30 0.45 -5.79
C ILE A 243 -16.25 0.07 -4.74
N TRP A 244 -15.78 -1.18 -4.72
CA TRP A 244 -14.79 -1.67 -3.78
C TRP A 244 -13.37 -1.15 -4.03
N PHE A 245 -13.14 -0.48 -5.16
CA PHE A 245 -11.92 0.26 -5.43
C PHE A 245 -12.13 1.77 -5.26
N LEU A 246 -13.15 2.30 -5.92
CA LEU A 246 -13.40 3.73 -5.96
C LEU A 246 -13.72 4.31 -4.58
N PHE A 247 -14.53 3.61 -3.78
CA PHE A 247 -14.94 4.10 -2.48
C PHE A 247 -13.76 4.21 -1.50
N PRO A 248 -12.97 3.15 -1.22
CA PRO A 248 -11.78 3.24 -0.36
C PRO A 248 -10.74 4.27 -0.81
N VAL A 249 -10.47 4.35 -2.11
CA VAL A 249 -9.52 5.33 -2.67
C VAL A 249 -10.00 6.76 -2.38
N SER A 250 -11.29 7.01 -2.57
CA SER A 250 -11.91 8.30 -2.30
C SER A 250 -11.88 8.67 -0.82
N LEU A 251 -12.01 7.69 0.09
CA LEU A 251 -11.90 7.94 1.52
C LEU A 251 -10.50 8.43 1.92
N ILE A 252 -9.44 7.81 1.40
CA ILE A 252 -8.06 8.25 1.67
C ILE A 252 -7.82 9.65 1.10
N ILE A 253 -8.28 9.92 -0.13
CA ILE A 253 -8.16 11.24 -0.75
C ILE A 253 -8.92 12.29 0.07
N CYS A 254 -10.16 12.01 0.47
CA CYS A 254 -10.96 12.90 1.31
C CYS A 254 -10.26 13.17 2.64
N ASN A 255 -9.76 12.12 3.31
CA ASN A 255 -9.07 12.25 4.58
C ASN A 255 -7.82 13.13 4.47
N ASP A 256 -7.00 12.94 3.44
CA ASP A 256 -5.80 13.75 3.23
C ASP A 256 -6.12 15.23 2.94
N ILE A 257 -7.14 15.49 2.10
CA ILE A 257 -7.59 16.86 1.79
C ILE A 257 -8.15 17.53 3.05
N MET A 258 -9.06 16.87 3.76
CA MET A 258 -9.70 17.44 4.94
C MET A 258 -8.70 17.61 6.09
N ALA A 259 -7.78 16.66 6.30
CA ALA A 259 -6.72 16.81 7.29
C ALA A 259 -5.79 17.98 6.97
N TYR A 260 -5.48 18.21 5.70
CA TYR A 260 -4.74 19.39 5.27
C TYR A 260 -5.53 20.69 5.50
N MET A 261 -6.82 20.72 5.15
CA MET A 261 -7.68 21.91 5.34
C MET A 261 -7.81 22.28 6.82
N PHE A 262 -8.20 21.34 7.68
CA PHE A 262 -8.32 21.59 9.11
C PHE A 262 -6.97 21.91 9.74
N GLY A 263 -5.89 21.24 9.31
CA GLY A 263 -4.53 21.57 9.78
C GLY A 263 -4.06 22.95 9.34
N PHE A 264 -4.45 23.43 8.16
CA PHE A 264 -4.08 24.74 7.66
C PHE A 264 -4.78 25.88 8.41
N PHE A 265 -6.09 25.74 8.68
CA PHE A 265 -6.89 26.78 9.32
C PHE A 265 -6.84 26.74 10.85
N PHE A 266 -6.84 25.54 11.45
CA PHE A 266 -6.99 25.34 12.89
C PHE A 266 -5.80 24.64 13.55
N GLY A 267 -4.81 24.20 12.78
CA GLY A 267 -3.67 23.43 13.29
C GLY A 267 -2.77 24.25 14.22
N ARG A 268 -2.62 23.76 15.46
CA ARG A 268 -1.74 24.36 16.48
C ARG A 268 -0.78 23.32 17.05
N THR A 269 -1.23 22.09 17.24
CA THR A 269 -0.47 21.03 17.89
C THR A 269 0.08 20.01 16.89
N ARG A 270 1.39 19.76 16.92
CA ARG A 270 2.07 18.82 16.01
C ARG A 270 1.76 17.38 16.40
N LEU A 271 1.52 16.54 15.41
CA LEU A 271 1.17 15.13 15.62
C LEU A 271 2.40 14.25 15.86
N THR A 272 3.46 14.41 15.06
CA THR A 272 4.72 13.66 15.21
C THR A 272 5.94 14.51 14.85
N LYS A 273 7.10 14.21 15.45
CA LYS A 273 8.39 14.84 15.09
C LYS A 273 8.84 14.47 13.68
N LEU A 274 8.49 13.27 13.22
CA LEU A 274 8.84 12.74 11.90
C LEU A 274 8.16 13.52 10.76
N SER A 275 6.95 14.04 11.01
CA SER A 275 6.18 14.82 10.03
C SER A 275 5.70 16.15 10.65
N PRO A 276 6.57 17.18 10.72
CA PRO A 276 6.31 18.42 11.47
C PRO A 276 5.14 19.25 10.94
N LYS A 277 4.65 18.98 9.73
CA LYS A 277 3.50 19.67 9.12
C LYS A 277 2.15 19.03 9.44
N LYS A 278 2.11 17.83 10.04
CA LYS A 278 0.86 17.15 10.39
C LYS A 278 0.46 17.54 11.82
N THR A 279 -0.81 17.86 12.01
CA THR A 279 -1.36 18.40 13.26
C THR A 279 -2.48 17.52 13.80
N TRP A 280 -2.68 17.49 15.12
CA TRP A 280 -3.77 16.72 15.74
C TRP A 280 -5.14 17.23 15.33
N GLU A 281 -5.32 18.55 15.24
CA GLU A 281 -6.59 19.15 14.83
C GLU A 281 -6.96 18.76 13.40
N GLY A 282 -5.96 18.74 12.52
CA GLY A 282 -6.07 18.22 11.16
C GLY A 282 -6.47 16.74 11.14
N PHE A 283 -5.82 15.88 11.93
CA PHE A 283 -6.12 14.45 11.98
C PHE A 283 -7.55 14.17 12.43
N ILE A 284 -8.01 14.83 13.51
CA ILE A 284 -9.38 14.65 14.03
C ILE A 284 -10.42 15.22 13.06
N GLY A 285 -10.19 16.42 12.52
CA GLY A 285 -11.09 17.04 11.55
C GLY A 285 -11.20 16.24 10.26
N GLY A 286 -10.09 15.70 9.77
CA GLY A 286 -10.05 14.75 8.64
C GLY A 286 -10.88 13.50 8.92
N GLY A 287 -10.75 12.90 10.10
CA GLY A 287 -11.49 11.69 10.46
C GLY A 287 -13.01 11.89 10.54
N ILE A 288 -13.47 12.95 11.21
CA ILE A 288 -14.92 13.26 11.28
C ILE A 288 -15.47 13.53 9.88
N SER A 289 -14.74 14.30 9.06
CA SER A 289 -15.16 14.60 7.69
C SER A 289 -15.21 13.36 6.81
N THR A 290 -14.27 12.45 6.97
CA THR A 290 -14.21 11.19 6.20
C THR A 290 -15.39 10.28 6.53
N LEU A 291 -15.82 10.21 7.80
CA LEU A 291 -17.01 9.45 8.20
C LEU A 291 -18.29 10.01 7.57
N ILE A 292 -18.47 11.34 7.62
CA ILE A 292 -19.64 12.00 7.03
C ILE A 292 -19.63 11.84 5.51
N PHE A 293 -18.48 12.11 4.88
CA PHE A 293 -18.30 11.93 3.44
C PHE A 293 -18.56 10.48 3.02
N GLY A 294 -17.97 9.51 3.71
CA GLY A 294 -18.12 8.10 3.40
C GLY A 294 -19.57 7.63 3.43
N PHE A 295 -20.33 8.03 4.46
CA PHE A 295 -21.74 7.65 4.59
C PHE A 295 -22.61 8.21 3.45
N ILE A 296 -22.39 9.48 3.08
CA ILE A 296 -23.12 10.14 1.98
C ILE A 296 -22.70 9.55 0.63
N PHE A 297 -21.39 9.45 0.39
CA PHE A 297 -20.83 9.01 -0.88
C PHE A 297 -21.15 7.54 -1.18
N ALA A 298 -21.18 6.68 -0.16
CA ALA A 298 -21.66 5.30 -0.29
C ALA A 298 -23.11 5.26 -0.80
N GLY A 299 -23.99 6.10 -0.25
CA GLY A 299 -25.37 6.22 -0.71
C GLY A 299 -25.49 6.67 -2.17
N VAL A 300 -24.62 7.60 -2.61
CA VAL A 300 -24.56 8.06 -4.00
C VAL A 300 -24.11 6.93 -4.93
N LEU A 301 -23.00 6.26 -4.63
CA LEU A 301 -22.42 5.21 -5.48
C LEU A 301 -23.38 4.01 -5.65
N CYS A 302 -24.14 3.65 -4.61
CA CYS A 302 -25.11 2.55 -4.69
C CYS A 302 -26.22 2.77 -5.73
N ASN A 303 -26.48 4.00 -6.19
CA ASN A 303 -27.47 4.26 -7.24
C ASN A 303 -26.96 3.88 -8.64
N TYR A 304 -25.65 3.73 -8.82
CA TYR A 304 -25.04 3.45 -10.12
C TYR A 304 -24.68 1.98 -10.23
N GLN A 305 -25.46 1.23 -11.02
CA GLN A 305 -25.26 -0.19 -11.24
C GLN A 305 -23.87 -0.52 -11.81
N SER A 306 -23.35 0.33 -12.68
CA SER A 306 -22.01 0.18 -13.27
C SER A 306 -20.87 0.16 -12.24
N PHE A 307 -21.08 0.72 -11.04
CA PHE A 307 -20.08 0.66 -9.97
C PHE A 307 -20.26 -0.53 -9.04
N VAL A 308 -21.51 -0.97 -8.87
CA VAL A 308 -21.87 -2.01 -7.90
C VAL A 308 -21.69 -3.42 -8.47
N CYS A 309 -21.92 -3.60 -9.76
CA CYS A 309 -21.89 -4.92 -10.37
C CYS A 309 -20.47 -5.47 -10.48
N PRO A 310 -20.26 -6.76 -10.14
CA PRO A 310 -18.99 -7.42 -10.35
C PRO A 310 -18.69 -7.58 -11.85
N LEU A 311 -17.42 -7.72 -12.16
CA LEU A 311 -16.95 -7.97 -13.52
C LEU A 311 -17.11 -9.45 -13.85
N GLU A 312 -18.10 -9.79 -14.67
CA GLU A 312 -18.37 -11.17 -15.10
C GLU A 312 -18.30 -11.28 -16.63
N TYR A 313 -17.89 -12.45 -17.11
CA TYR A 313 -17.91 -12.78 -18.52
C TYR A 313 -19.30 -13.27 -18.90
N ASN A 314 -19.95 -12.64 -19.88
CA ASN A 314 -21.24 -13.07 -20.40
C ASN A 314 -21.04 -13.86 -21.70
N GLU A 315 -21.45 -15.13 -21.69
CA GLU A 315 -21.37 -16.04 -22.83
C GLU A 315 -22.22 -15.56 -24.02
N GLU A 316 -23.36 -14.91 -23.76
CA GLU A 316 -24.31 -14.46 -24.81
C GLU A 316 -23.77 -13.30 -25.64
N ILE A 317 -23.03 -12.39 -25.00
CA ILE A 317 -22.46 -11.18 -25.64
C ILE A 317 -21.01 -11.46 -26.09
N MET A 318 -20.47 -12.65 -25.79
CA MET A 318 -19.05 -12.99 -25.98
C MET A 318 -18.13 -11.88 -25.44
N GLY A 319 -18.46 -11.34 -24.27
CA GLY A 319 -17.84 -10.12 -23.75
C GLY A 319 -18.04 -9.94 -22.25
N LEU A 320 -17.29 -9.01 -21.69
CA LEU A 320 -17.40 -8.62 -20.29
C LEU A 320 -18.67 -7.79 -20.08
N ALA A 321 -19.54 -8.23 -19.18
CA ALA A 321 -20.75 -7.53 -18.81
C ALA A 321 -20.62 -6.94 -17.40
N ILE A 322 -21.05 -5.69 -17.25
CA ILE A 322 -21.12 -4.96 -15.97
C ILE A 322 -22.61 -4.70 -15.61
N SER A 323 -23.51 -5.46 -16.23
CA SER A 323 -24.95 -5.37 -16.00
C SER A 323 -25.41 -6.56 -15.18
N CYS A 324 -25.85 -6.30 -13.95
CA CYS A 324 -26.29 -7.31 -13.01
C CYS A 324 -27.49 -6.80 -12.21
N LYS A 325 -28.25 -7.72 -11.59
CA LYS A 325 -29.16 -7.34 -10.51
C LYS A 325 -28.31 -7.03 -9.27
N PRO A 326 -28.35 -5.81 -8.70
CA PRO A 326 -27.52 -5.48 -7.55
C PRO A 326 -27.75 -6.44 -6.38
N LEU A 327 -26.67 -6.84 -5.71
CA LEU A 327 -26.74 -7.68 -4.51
C LEU A 327 -27.57 -6.99 -3.41
N SER A 328 -28.14 -7.76 -2.49
CA SER A 328 -28.93 -7.24 -1.34
C SER A 328 -28.17 -6.19 -0.52
N LEU A 329 -26.84 -6.27 -0.47
CA LEU A 329 -25.94 -5.28 0.13
C LEU A 329 -26.14 -3.85 -0.43
N PHE A 330 -26.50 -3.76 -1.70
CA PHE A 330 -26.66 -2.52 -2.47
C PHE A 330 -28.12 -2.21 -2.82
N GLN A 331 -29.07 -2.90 -2.18
CA GLN A 331 -30.50 -2.58 -2.24
C GLN A 331 -30.93 -1.87 -0.96
N LYS A 332 -31.88 -0.95 -1.05
CA LYS A 332 -32.40 -0.25 0.13
C LYS A 332 -33.12 -1.24 1.03
N THR A 333 -32.73 -1.27 2.30
CA THR A 333 -33.39 -2.06 3.34
C THR A 333 -33.96 -1.12 4.39
N THR A 334 -35.15 -1.45 4.89
CA THR A 334 -35.82 -0.68 5.95
C THR A 334 -35.31 -1.15 7.31
N TYR A 335 -34.73 -0.23 8.07
CA TYR A 335 -34.23 -0.50 9.42
C TYR A 335 -35.18 0.09 10.49
N LEU A 336 -35.28 -0.62 11.61
CA LEU A 336 -36.04 -0.20 12.79
C LEU A 336 -35.10 0.48 13.79
N MET A 337 -35.50 1.65 14.28
CA MET A 337 -34.73 2.37 15.29
C MET A 337 -34.69 1.60 16.63
N PRO A 338 -33.51 1.34 17.21
CA PRO A 338 -33.40 0.77 18.54
C PRO A 338 -33.91 1.77 19.60
N LYS A 339 -34.71 1.28 20.57
CA LYS A 339 -35.18 2.09 21.72
C LYS A 339 -33.94 2.49 22.56
N PRO A 340 -33.73 3.78 22.93
CA PRO A 340 -34.74 4.83 23.17
C PRO A 340 -34.91 5.87 22.05
N PHE A 341 -34.22 5.75 20.91
CA PHE A 341 -34.20 6.79 19.85
C PHE A 341 -35.47 6.87 18.99
N THR A 342 -36.61 6.32 19.46
CA THR A 342 -37.87 6.21 18.72
C THR A 342 -38.65 7.54 18.60
N PHE A 343 -38.04 8.67 18.96
CA PHE A 343 -38.70 9.99 18.98
C PHE A 343 -38.91 10.57 17.57
N PHE A 344 -38.10 10.21 16.59
CA PHE A 344 -38.13 10.76 15.22
C PHE A 344 -38.14 9.63 14.18
N LYS A 345 -39.33 9.30 13.66
CA LYS A 345 -39.63 8.19 12.70
C LYS A 345 -39.21 6.77 13.15
N ARG A 346 -40.13 5.81 13.08
CA ARG A 346 -39.90 4.41 13.48
C ARG A 346 -39.02 3.62 12.49
N THR A 347 -38.97 4.05 11.23
CA THR A 347 -38.27 3.36 10.15
C THR A 347 -37.46 4.34 9.31
N PHE A 348 -36.27 3.92 8.89
CA PHE A 348 -35.45 4.63 7.92
C PHE A 348 -34.95 3.66 6.84
N GLU A 349 -34.87 4.15 5.60
CA GLU A 349 -34.35 3.39 4.47
C GLU A 349 -32.87 3.69 4.29
N LEU A 350 -32.05 2.64 4.31
CA LEU A 350 -30.61 2.76 4.14
C LEU A 350 -30.11 1.61 3.25
N TYR A 351 -29.05 1.85 2.49
CA TYR A 351 -28.30 0.75 1.90
C TYR A 351 -27.49 0.06 3.01
N PRO A 352 -27.54 -1.28 3.13
CA PRO A 352 -26.66 -2.01 4.05
C PRO A 352 -25.18 -1.63 3.85
N PHE A 353 -24.75 -1.39 2.61
CA PHE A 353 -23.41 -0.90 2.29
C PHE A 353 -23.03 0.41 3.02
N GLN A 354 -23.98 1.31 3.33
CA GLN A 354 -23.66 2.53 4.08
C GLN A 354 -23.20 2.23 5.52
N LEU A 355 -23.65 1.12 6.13
CA LEU A 355 -23.13 0.69 7.44
C LEU A 355 -21.69 0.18 7.31
N HIS A 356 -21.42 -0.64 6.29
CA HIS A 356 -20.05 -1.09 5.97
C HIS A 356 -19.12 0.08 5.64
N SER A 357 -19.65 1.12 5.00
CA SER A 357 -18.93 2.34 4.65
C SER A 357 -18.35 3.05 5.87
N LEU A 358 -19.02 2.99 7.02
CA LEU A 358 -18.54 3.58 8.28
C LEU A 358 -17.30 2.86 8.79
N THR A 359 -17.27 1.52 8.71
CA THR A 359 -16.10 0.74 9.10
C THR A 359 -14.90 1.03 8.19
N LEU A 360 -15.12 1.07 6.87
CA LEU A 360 -14.08 1.45 5.90
C LEU A 360 -13.57 2.88 6.14
N SER A 361 -14.47 3.82 6.43
CA SER A 361 -14.13 5.23 6.71
C SER A 361 -13.36 5.39 8.01
N LEU A 362 -13.73 4.63 9.04
CA LEU A 362 -13.01 4.62 10.32
C LEU A 362 -11.59 4.10 10.13
N PHE A 363 -11.41 3.01 9.38
CA PHE A 363 -10.08 2.48 9.06
C PHE A 363 -9.26 3.48 8.23
N ALA A 364 -9.86 4.03 7.17
CA ALA A 364 -9.21 4.97 6.26
C ALA A 364 -8.71 6.25 6.97
N SER A 365 -9.45 6.73 7.98
CA SER A 365 -9.08 7.92 8.74
C SER A 365 -8.13 7.65 9.91
N SER A 366 -8.23 6.51 10.56
CA SER A 366 -7.40 6.17 11.72
C SER A 366 -6.09 5.47 11.33
N ILE A 367 -6.19 4.31 10.68
CA ILE A 367 -5.05 3.43 10.36
C ILE A 367 -4.44 3.79 9.00
N GLY A 368 -5.26 4.19 8.02
CA GLY A 368 -4.79 4.59 6.69
C GLY A 368 -3.59 5.57 6.70
N PRO A 369 -3.61 6.65 7.50
CA PRO A 369 -2.52 7.63 7.54
C PRO A 369 -1.18 7.09 8.06
N PHE A 370 -1.17 5.93 8.73
CA PHE A 370 0.06 5.28 9.17
C PHE A 370 0.90 4.76 7.99
N GLY A 371 0.29 4.45 6.84
CA GLY A 371 1.04 4.17 5.60
C GLY A 371 1.91 5.35 5.21
N GLY A 372 1.34 6.56 5.23
CA GLY A 372 2.08 7.79 4.95
C GLY A 372 3.10 8.18 6.03
N PHE A 373 2.85 7.85 7.31
CA PHE A 373 3.86 8.01 8.36
C PHE A 373 5.04 7.06 8.16
N PHE A 374 4.78 5.80 7.80
CA PHE A 374 5.81 4.81 7.52
C PHE A 374 6.67 5.23 6.32
N ALA A 375 6.03 5.62 5.21
CA ALA A 375 6.73 6.14 4.04
C ALA A 375 7.55 7.40 4.35
N SER A 376 7.00 8.30 5.17
CA SER A 376 7.76 9.47 5.67
C SER A 376 8.98 9.06 6.50
N GLY A 377 8.83 8.05 7.37
CA GLY A 377 9.92 7.46 8.18
C GLY A 377 11.04 6.93 7.32
N PHE A 378 10.66 6.11 6.34
CA PHE A 378 11.55 5.54 5.35
C PHE A 378 12.35 6.65 4.64
N LYS A 379 11.68 7.68 4.13
CA LYS A 379 12.35 8.81 3.44
C LYS A 379 13.36 9.53 4.33
N ARG A 380 13.03 9.75 5.61
CA ARG A 380 13.95 10.42 6.55
C ARG A 380 15.17 9.56 6.90
N ALA A 381 15.02 8.24 6.97
CA ALA A 381 16.15 7.33 7.17
C ALA A 381 17.21 7.48 6.07
N PHE A 382 16.79 7.69 4.82
CA PHE A 382 17.68 7.94 3.68
C PHE A 382 18.03 9.42 3.46
N ARG A 383 17.68 10.31 4.40
CA ARG A 383 17.88 11.77 4.29
C ARG A 383 17.27 12.40 3.02
N ILE A 384 16.21 11.80 2.49
CA ILE A 384 15.43 12.33 1.36
C ILE A 384 14.09 12.90 1.84
N LYS A 385 13.41 13.65 0.97
CA LYS A 385 12.10 14.25 1.26
C LYS A 385 10.96 13.60 0.49
N ASP A 386 11.18 13.32 -0.79
CA ASP A 386 10.21 12.78 -1.74
C ASP A 386 10.89 11.62 -2.49
N PHE A 387 10.15 10.58 -2.88
CA PHE A 387 10.73 9.41 -3.57
C PHE A 387 11.21 9.76 -4.97
N ALA A 388 10.52 10.69 -5.63
CA ALA A 388 10.88 11.25 -6.92
C ALA A 388 10.28 12.66 -7.07
N ALA A 389 10.69 13.38 -8.12
CA ALA A 389 10.14 14.69 -8.48
C ALA A 389 9.21 14.58 -9.72
N THR A 390 8.31 13.59 -9.70
CA THR A 390 7.50 13.22 -10.88
C THR A 390 6.30 14.15 -11.09
N ILE A 391 5.64 14.58 -10.00
CA ILE A 391 4.47 15.46 -10.05
C ILE A 391 4.78 16.77 -9.29
N PRO A 392 4.71 17.95 -9.95
CA PRO A 392 4.98 19.23 -9.32
C PRO A 392 4.12 19.48 -8.08
N GLY A 393 4.77 19.91 -6.99
CA GLY A 393 4.11 20.16 -5.70
C GLY A 393 3.61 18.91 -4.95
N HIS A 394 3.68 17.74 -5.58
CA HIS A 394 3.09 16.48 -5.10
C HIS A 394 4.09 15.33 -4.91
N GLY A 395 5.33 15.42 -5.40
CA GLY A 395 6.36 14.39 -5.17
C GLY A 395 6.30 13.25 -6.19
N GLY A 396 6.69 12.04 -5.78
CA GLY A 396 6.68 10.84 -6.61
C GLY A 396 5.31 10.17 -6.67
N PHE A 397 5.18 9.14 -7.51
CA PHE A 397 4.01 8.26 -7.48
C PHE A 397 3.90 7.53 -6.14
N MET A 398 5.01 7.04 -5.58
CA MET A 398 4.97 6.33 -4.30
C MET A 398 4.48 7.22 -3.14
N ASP A 399 4.77 8.53 -3.20
CA ASP A 399 4.28 9.52 -2.22
C ASP A 399 2.76 9.73 -2.24
N ARG A 400 2.06 9.20 -3.26
CA ARG A 400 0.60 9.31 -3.43
C ARG A 400 -0.15 8.01 -3.12
N PHE A 401 0.56 6.88 -3.21
CA PHE A 401 -0.01 5.55 -3.02
C PHE A 401 0.38 4.89 -1.69
N ASP A 402 1.21 5.54 -0.86
CA ASP A 402 1.66 5.01 0.43
C ASP A 402 0.53 4.65 1.40
N CYS A 403 -0.49 5.51 1.55
CA CYS A 403 -1.70 5.22 2.32
C CYS A 403 -2.64 4.23 1.61
N GLN A 404 -2.64 4.21 0.27
CA GLN A 404 -3.53 3.37 -0.54
C GLN A 404 -3.15 1.88 -0.44
N ILE A 405 -1.86 1.57 -0.28
CA ILE A 405 -1.36 0.19 -0.12
C ILE A 405 -2.07 -0.52 1.04
N ILE A 406 -2.11 0.11 2.22
CA ILE A 406 -2.75 -0.48 3.41
C ILE A 406 -4.27 -0.54 3.22
N MET A 407 -4.87 0.48 2.61
CA MET A 407 -6.31 0.53 2.37
C MET A 407 -6.78 -0.56 1.40
N ALA A 408 -6.02 -0.84 0.35
CA ALA A 408 -6.33 -1.89 -0.62
C ALA A 408 -6.33 -3.28 0.02
N LEU A 409 -5.32 -3.57 0.86
CA LEU A 409 -5.22 -4.83 1.61
C LEU A 409 -6.39 -4.98 2.59
N PHE A 410 -6.69 -3.94 3.38
CA PHE A 410 -7.80 -3.97 4.33
C PHE A 410 -9.14 -4.19 3.64
N THR A 411 -9.38 -3.49 2.53
CA THR A 411 -10.62 -3.62 1.76
C THR A 411 -10.81 -5.06 1.28
N ASN A 412 -9.76 -5.70 0.78
CA ASN A 412 -9.84 -7.07 0.31
C ASN A 412 -10.20 -8.06 1.44
N VAL A 413 -9.52 -7.95 2.58
CA VAL A 413 -9.81 -8.75 3.78
C VAL A 413 -11.24 -8.52 4.26
N TYR A 414 -11.69 -7.27 4.25
CA TYR A 414 -13.03 -6.89 4.65
C TYR A 414 -14.09 -7.50 3.74
N ILE A 415 -13.90 -7.43 2.42
CA ILE A 415 -14.80 -8.05 1.45
C ILE A 415 -14.87 -9.55 1.67
N ALA A 416 -13.71 -10.21 1.76
CA ALA A 416 -13.63 -11.66 1.92
C ALA A 416 -14.33 -12.15 3.20
N THR A 417 -14.37 -11.34 4.25
CA THR A 417 -14.93 -11.72 5.55
C THR A 417 -16.42 -11.34 5.67
N PHE A 418 -16.82 -10.15 5.21
CA PHE A 418 -18.13 -9.58 5.53
C PHE A 418 -19.04 -9.33 4.33
N ALA A 419 -18.51 -9.27 3.10
CA ALA A 419 -19.28 -8.85 1.93
C ALA A 419 -19.38 -9.91 0.82
N ARG A 420 -18.44 -10.85 0.74
CA ARG A 420 -18.44 -11.90 -0.29
C ARG A 420 -19.52 -12.94 0.03
N ILE A 421 -20.69 -12.77 -0.57
CA ILE A 421 -21.74 -13.80 -0.62
C ILE A 421 -21.45 -14.65 -1.86
N ALA A 422 -21.41 -15.98 -1.71
CA ALA A 422 -21.19 -16.87 -2.83
C ALA A 422 -22.31 -16.69 -3.88
N SER A 423 -21.98 -16.13 -5.04
CA SER A 423 -22.97 -15.97 -6.10
C SER A 423 -23.40 -17.37 -6.58
N PRO A 424 -24.71 -17.67 -6.67
CA PRO A 424 -25.20 -18.96 -7.18
C PRO A 424 -24.61 -19.32 -8.55
N HIS A 425 -24.30 -18.31 -9.36
CA HIS A 425 -23.69 -18.51 -10.68
C HIS A 425 -22.24 -19.02 -10.60
N LYS A 426 -21.38 -18.43 -9.75
CA LYS A 426 -20.02 -18.98 -9.49
C LYS A 426 -20.07 -20.40 -8.92
N ILE A 427 -21.03 -20.69 -8.02
CA ILE A 427 -21.23 -22.06 -7.52
C ILE A 427 -21.62 -22.99 -8.67
N LEU A 428 -22.59 -22.58 -9.49
CA LEU A 428 -23.04 -23.36 -10.65
C LEU A 428 -21.90 -23.60 -11.65
N GLN A 429 -21.11 -22.58 -11.96
CA GLN A 429 -19.97 -22.69 -12.88
C GLN A 429 -18.91 -23.65 -12.33
N GLN A 430 -18.58 -23.56 -11.04
CA GLN A 430 -17.68 -24.52 -10.38
C GLN A 430 -18.22 -25.95 -10.47
N VAL A 431 -19.54 -26.13 -10.33
CA VAL A 431 -20.20 -27.43 -10.48
C VAL A 431 -20.18 -27.94 -11.93
N LEU A 432 -20.26 -27.04 -12.91
CA LEU A 432 -20.16 -27.37 -14.33
C LEU A 432 -18.73 -27.75 -14.74
N GLU A 433 -17.71 -27.22 -14.09
CA GLU A 433 -16.30 -27.59 -14.30
C GLU A 433 -15.91 -28.96 -13.71
N LEU A 434 -16.74 -29.54 -12.84
CA LEU A 434 -16.51 -30.88 -12.27
C LEU A 434 -16.61 -31.98 -13.33
N THR A 435 -15.90 -33.09 -13.07
CA THR A 435 -16.07 -34.33 -13.85
C THR A 435 -17.52 -34.85 -13.70
N PRO A 436 -18.02 -35.62 -14.67
CA PRO A 436 -19.41 -36.11 -14.65
C PRO A 436 -19.76 -36.85 -13.36
N GLU A 437 -18.84 -37.67 -12.81
CA GLU A 437 -19.12 -38.44 -11.60
C GLU A 437 -19.27 -37.54 -10.36
N LYS A 438 -18.41 -36.53 -10.24
CA LYS A 438 -18.43 -35.57 -9.12
C LYS A 438 -19.63 -34.64 -9.19
N ARG A 439 -20.09 -34.30 -10.40
CA ARG A 439 -21.29 -33.50 -10.61
C ARG A 439 -22.55 -34.24 -10.11
N ASP A 440 -22.66 -35.53 -10.41
CA ASP A 440 -23.76 -36.37 -9.94
C ASP A 440 -23.74 -36.61 -8.43
N GLU A 441 -22.55 -36.68 -7.82
CA GLU A 441 -22.39 -36.74 -6.36
C GLU A 441 -22.85 -35.43 -5.71
N PHE A 442 -22.41 -34.28 -6.23
CA PHE A 442 -22.82 -32.96 -5.73
C PHE A 442 -24.35 -32.78 -5.79
N LEU A 443 -24.97 -33.13 -6.92
CA LEU A 443 -26.43 -33.03 -7.09
C LEU A 443 -27.20 -33.96 -6.12
N ARG A 444 -26.67 -35.15 -5.82
CA ARG A 444 -27.24 -36.06 -4.81
C ARG A 444 -27.16 -35.46 -3.40
N LEU A 445 -26.01 -34.92 -3.01
CA LEU A 445 -25.82 -34.25 -1.72
C LEU A 445 -26.74 -33.03 -1.56
N LEU A 446 -26.83 -32.19 -2.60
CA LEU A 446 -27.70 -31.01 -2.61
C LEU A 446 -29.18 -31.41 -2.51
N ARG A 447 -29.61 -32.43 -3.25
CA ARG A 447 -30.98 -32.95 -3.20
C ARG A 447 -31.34 -33.48 -1.81
N ASN A 448 -30.41 -34.14 -1.12
CA ASN A 448 -30.66 -34.66 0.23
C ASN A 448 -30.82 -33.51 1.25
N HIS A 449 -30.01 -32.46 1.16
CA HIS A 449 -30.09 -31.30 2.05
C HIS A 449 -31.28 -30.37 1.77
N LEU A 450 -31.83 -30.36 0.54
CA LEU A 450 -33.02 -29.56 0.20
C LEU A 450 -34.34 -30.28 0.53
N LYS A 451 -34.29 -31.57 0.91
CA LYS A 451 -35.46 -32.36 1.28
C LYS A 451 -35.68 -32.46 2.80
N GLU A 452 -34.69 -32.08 3.60
CA GLU A 452 -34.83 -31.76 5.03
C GLU A 452 -35.24 -30.28 5.17
#